data_AF-R7J7N0-F1
#
_entry.id   AF-R7J7N0-F1
#
_cell.length_a   1.000
_cell.length_b   1.000
_cell.length_c   1.000
_cell.angle_alpha   90.00
_cell.angle_beta   90.00
_cell.angle_gamma   90.00
#
_symmetry.space_group_name_H-M   'P 1'
#
loop_
_entity.id
_entity.type
_entity.pdbx_description
1 polymer ?
#
loop_
_entity_poly.entity_id
_entity_poly.type
_entity_poly.pdbx_seq_one_letter_code
_entity_poly.pdbx_strand_id
1 'polypeptide(L)'
;MYTSGLLTKKTADTILGLPYNQQAGFGGGATVSIVTEQCTVDEFIEKLSENGQTIDISLSSVNTDTVDSPWFQISNQGNVTSLGDNSTISLQLSDLLTRDDTYIAFGNQKTGEYAHENLVSSAKAILTTVLDSIYDQCAELLDLGDNESLAALEYAYNETKKLFMPEDSSGNALDNLRNEDYRTYVGKGNTNNASTEQNQNYMGFVYVKGESGTFKHSKPKAAVNINNMAKAFLTFFAKTWSGPAKKDTDGSPKYQVNIGDLTGSKLVTDDTLFEFTIKTGTEVSSDDLGQATFYDALFNQICSNGWTENNKITDNEYLQEMLQSGMLYVSKPKDDGYYYQGNYSTDPIIIRAIMQRILI
;
A
#
# COMPACT_ATOMS: atom_id res chain seq x y z
N MET A 1 -47.22 37.40 1.93
CA MET A 1 -46.49 36.40 2.75
C MET A 1 -45.52 35.70 1.83
N TYR A 2 -44.22 35.91 2.02
CA TYR A 2 -43.20 35.28 1.18
C TYR A 2 -42.99 33.84 1.67
N THR A 3 -43.31 32.86 0.83
CA THR A 3 -43.12 31.42 1.09
C THR A 3 -41.74 30.91 0.65
N SER A 4 -40.85 31.80 0.21
CA SER A 4 -39.46 31.47 -0.10
C SER A 4 -38.61 31.55 1.17
N GLY A 5 -38.05 30.42 1.62
CA GLY A 5 -37.04 30.37 2.68
C GLY A 5 -37.31 29.43 3.86
N LEU A 6 -38.47 28.75 3.92
CA LEU A 6 -38.77 27.80 4.99
C LEU A 6 -38.21 26.41 4.67
N LEU A 7 -37.17 25.98 5.40
CA LEU A 7 -36.65 24.61 5.36
C LEU A 7 -37.72 23.64 5.86
N THR A 8 -38.03 22.60 5.08
CA THR A 8 -38.95 21.55 5.54
C THR A 8 -38.28 20.72 6.64
N LYS A 9 -39.06 20.16 7.58
CA LYS A 9 -38.54 19.33 8.67
C LYS A 9 -37.64 18.18 8.17
N LYS A 10 -38.03 17.54 7.06
CA LYS A 10 -37.23 16.50 6.41
C LYS A 10 -35.90 17.03 5.88
N THR A 11 -35.89 18.23 5.31
CA THR A 11 -34.67 18.88 4.83
C THR A 11 -33.77 19.27 6.01
N ALA A 12 -34.34 19.78 7.09
CA ALA A 12 -33.59 20.08 8.33
C ALA A 12 -32.96 18.81 8.92
N ASP A 13 -33.74 17.74 9.10
CA ASP A 13 -33.24 16.46 9.64
C ASP A 13 -32.16 15.83 8.75
N THR A 14 -32.27 15.98 7.42
CA THR A 14 -31.26 15.48 6.47
C THR A 14 -29.96 16.27 6.58
N ILE A 15 -30.06 17.59 6.73
CA ILE A 15 -28.92 18.48 6.86
C ILE A 15 -28.22 18.26 8.22
N LEU A 16 -28.98 18.10 9.31
CA LEU A 16 -28.43 17.74 10.63
C LEU A 16 -27.66 16.42 10.64
N GLY A 17 -27.90 15.53 9.67
CA GLY A 17 -27.22 14.24 9.55
C GLY A 17 -25.99 14.25 8.65
N LEU A 18 -25.62 15.38 8.02
CA LEU A 18 -24.50 15.45 7.09
C LEU A 18 -23.21 15.92 7.79
N PRO A 19 -22.08 15.20 7.64
CA PRO A 19 -20.80 15.63 8.18
C PRO A 19 -20.28 16.87 7.44
N TYR A 20 -19.57 17.77 8.15
CA TYR A 20 -18.94 18.96 7.58
C TYR A 20 -17.42 18.83 7.60
N ASN A 21 -16.78 19.13 6.46
CA ASN A 21 -15.34 19.15 6.26
C ASN A 21 -14.91 20.54 5.78
N GLN A 22 -13.83 21.12 6.31
CA GLN A 22 -13.41 22.48 5.96
C GLN A 22 -12.79 22.62 4.55
N GLN A 23 -12.22 21.55 4.01
CA GLN A 23 -11.66 21.49 2.66
C GLN A 23 -12.71 21.04 1.62
N ALA A 24 -13.67 20.19 1.99
CA ALA A 24 -14.67 19.62 1.07
C ALA A 24 -16.08 20.21 1.21
N GLY A 25 -16.34 20.99 2.25
CA GLY A 25 -17.64 21.58 2.55
C GLY A 25 -18.62 20.63 3.22
N PHE A 26 -19.90 21.02 3.17
CA PHE A 26 -21.02 20.32 3.79
C PHE A 26 -21.36 19.03 3.04
N GLY A 27 -21.37 17.90 3.74
CA GLY A 27 -21.45 16.55 3.17
C GLY A 27 -20.10 15.88 2.91
N GLY A 28 -18.98 16.54 3.23
CA GLY A 28 -17.63 15.95 3.16
C GLY A 28 -17.31 15.12 4.41
N GLY A 29 -16.72 13.94 4.23
CA GLY A 29 -16.27 13.09 5.36
C GLY A 29 -15.16 13.76 6.17
N ALA A 30 -14.92 13.28 7.41
CA ALA A 30 -13.86 13.80 8.27
C ALA A 30 -12.49 13.78 7.55
N THR A 31 -11.71 14.85 7.68
CA THR A 31 -10.29 14.87 7.28
C THR A 31 -9.52 13.97 8.22
N VAL A 32 -9.32 12.74 7.80
CA VAL A 32 -8.51 11.75 8.49
C VAL A 32 -7.06 11.96 8.03
N SER A 33 -6.19 12.43 8.92
CA SER A 33 -4.75 12.48 8.68
C SER A 33 -4.14 11.12 8.99
N ILE A 34 -3.31 10.62 8.08
CA ILE A 34 -2.54 9.40 8.31
C ILE A 34 -1.37 9.74 9.26
N VAL A 35 -1.27 8.99 10.35
CA VAL A 35 -0.12 9.06 11.25
C VAL A 35 0.97 8.17 10.67
N THR A 36 2.16 8.73 10.54
CA THR A 36 3.32 8.01 10.00
C THR A 36 4.46 7.92 10.99
N GLU A 37 5.28 6.90 10.83
CA GLU A 37 6.58 6.81 11.50
C GLU A 37 7.66 6.39 10.52
N GLN A 38 8.92 6.65 10.87
CA GLN A 38 10.06 6.08 10.16
C GLN A 38 10.45 4.78 10.85
N CYS A 39 10.74 3.75 10.07
CA CYS A 39 11.28 2.49 10.59
C CYS A 39 12.36 1.94 9.66
N THR A 40 13.33 1.24 10.23
CA THR A 40 14.33 0.48 9.48
C THR A 40 13.69 -0.67 8.69
N VAL A 41 14.47 -1.30 7.80
CA VAL A 41 14.03 -2.50 7.06
C VAL A 41 13.64 -3.64 8.02
N ASP A 42 14.41 -3.88 9.07
CA ASP A 42 14.14 -4.95 10.03
C ASP A 42 12.85 -4.70 10.82
N GLU A 43 12.64 -3.46 11.28
CA GLU A 43 11.40 -3.05 11.97
C GLU A 43 10.18 -3.10 11.05
N PHE A 44 10.34 -2.78 9.76
CA PHE A 44 9.28 -2.94 8.77
C PHE A 44 8.86 -4.41 8.63
N ILE A 45 9.84 -5.32 8.53
CA ILE A 45 9.60 -6.76 8.44
C ILE A 45 8.94 -7.29 9.71
N GLU A 46 9.32 -6.77 10.89
CA GLU A 46 8.68 -7.11 12.16
C GLU A 46 7.19 -6.71 12.14
N LYS A 47 6.86 -5.49 11.70
CA LYS A 47 5.46 -5.04 11.60
C LYS A 47 4.63 -5.86 10.61
N LEU A 48 5.21 -6.29 9.49
CA LEU A 48 4.57 -7.25 8.59
C LEU A 48 4.27 -8.59 9.28
N SER A 49 5.19 -9.05 10.14
CA SER A 49 4.99 -10.26 10.94
C SER A 49 3.88 -10.09 11.98
N GLU A 50 3.77 -8.92 12.60
CA GLU A 50 2.73 -8.59 13.59
C GLU A 50 1.32 -8.55 12.99
N ASN A 51 1.20 -8.12 11.73
CA ASN A 51 -0.07 -8.14 10.99
C ASN A 51 -0.61 -9.58 10.79
N GLY A 52 0.27 -10.59 10.86
CA GLY A 52 -0.11 -12.01 10.90
C GLY A 52 -0.80 -12.55 9.64
N GLN A 53 -0.73 -11.82 8.52
CA GLN A 53 -1.32 -12.24 7.25
C GLN A 53 -0.52 -13.38 6.61
N THR A 54 -1.23 -14.31 6.00
CA THR A 54 -0.64 -15.46 5.31
C THR A 54 -0.93 -15.43 3.82
N ILE A 55 0.03 -15.93 3.05
CA ILE A 55 -0.07 -16.15 1.61
C ILE A 55 -0.34 -17.64 1.41
N ASP A 56 -1.60 -17.98 1.11
CA ASP A 56 -2.03 -19.36 0.95
C ASP A 56 -1.89 -19.82 -0.50
N ILE A 57 -1.15 -20.90 -0.71
CA ILE A 57 -0.89 -21.49 -2.02
C ILE A 57 -1.42 -22.92 -2.06
N SER A 58 -2.12 -23.25 -3.14
CA SER A 58 -2.54 -24.62 -3.46
C SER A 58 -1.88 -25.11 -4.74
N LEU A 59 -1.47 -26.38 -4.76
CA LEU A 59 -1.00 -27.07 -5.96
C LEU A 59 -2.14 -27.75 -6.74
N SER A 60 -3.40 -27.63 -6.30
CA SER A 60 -4.56 -28.28 -6.94
C SER A 60 -4.87 -27.73 -8.34
N SER A 61 -4.41 -26.52 -8.68
CA SER A 61 -4.63 -25.85 -9.96
C SER A 61 -3.49 -26.05 -10.97
N VAL A 62 -2.44 -26.81 -10.62
CA VAL A 62 -1.31 -27.06 -11.52
C VAL A 62 -1.82 -27.80 -12.76
N ASN A 63 -1.64 -27.17 -13.92
CA ASN A 63 -2.05 -27.73 -15.20
C ASN A 63 -1.04 -28.77 -15.68
N THR A 64 -1.45 -30.04 -15.58
CA THR A 64 -0.71 -31.20 -16.06
C THR A 64 -1.17 -31.73 -17.41
N ASP A 65 -2.14 -31.08 -18.05
CA ASP A 65 -2.69 -31.53 -19.31
C ASP A 65 -1.57 -31.61 -20.35
N THR A 66 -1.58 -32.70 -21.12
CA THR A 66 -0.57 -33.03 -22.13
C THR A 66 0.88 -33.13 -21.62
N VAL A 67 1.12 -33.01 -20.31
CA VAL A 67 2.47 -33.11 -19.74
C VAL A 67 2.82 -34.57 -19.48
N ASP A 68 3.91 -35.03 -20.07
CA ASP A 68 4.41 -36.38 -19.86
C ASP A 68 5.08 -36.53 -18.48
N SER A 69 4.36 -37.17 -17.55
CA SER A 69 4.80 -37.43 -16.16
C SER A 69 5.33 -36.16 -15.48
N PRO A 70 4.46 -35.17 -15.20
CA PRO A 70 4.84 -33.93 -14.56
C PRO A 70 5.28 -34.17 -13.11
N TRP A 71 6.17 -33.31 -12.63
CA TRP A 71 6.36 -33.08 -11.21
C TRP A 71 6.41 -31.57 -10.97
N PHE A 72 5.85 -31.15 -9.85
CA PHE A 72 5.74 -29.75 -9.46
C PHE A 72 5.76 -29.70 -7.94
N GLN A 73 6.57 -28.82 -7.36
CA GLN A 73 6.83 -28.78 -5.92
C GLN A 73 7.03 -27.35 -5.47
N ILE A 74 6.68 -27.10 -4.21
CA ILE A 74 7.08 -25.90 -3.47
C ILE A 74 7.89 -26.36 -2.27
N SER A 75 9.09 -25.81 -2.15
CA SER A 75 9.86 -25.89 -0.92
C SER A 75 9.56 -24.66 -0.08
N ASN A 76 9.33 -24.86 1.21
CA ASN A 76 9.20 -23.81 2.21
C ASN A 76 9.83 -24.31 3.51
N GLN A 77 10.87 -23.63 3.99
CA GLN A 77 11.56 -24.01 5.23
C GLN A 77 12.13 -25.43 5.24
N GLY A 78 12.64 -25.90 4.11
CA GLY A 78 13.11 -27.28 3.92
C GLY A 78 12.00 -28.33 3.87
N ASN A 79 10.73 -27.95 4.06
CA ASN A 79 9.58 -28.82 3.81
C ASN A 79 9.18 -28.72 2.34
N VAL A 80 8.99 -29.88 1.70
CA VAL A 80 8.62 -29.95 0.29
C VAL A 80 7.19 -30.46 0.17
N THR A 81 6.32 -29.62 -0.41
CA THR A 81 4.97 -30.01 -0.81
C THR A 81 4.97 -30.28 -2.31
N SER A 82 4.46 -31.45 -2.69
CA SER A 82 4.44 -31.93 -4.07
C SER A 82 3.06 -31.92 -4.68
N LEU A 83 3.01 -31.86 -6.01
CA LEU A 83 1.81 -32.08 -6.79
C LEU A 83 1.13 -33.40 -6.37
N GLY A 84 -0.16 -33.31 -6.07
CA GLY A 84 -0.96 -34.44 -5.56
C GLY A 84 -1.08 -34.46 -4.04
N ASP A 85 -0.27 -33.69 -3.31
CA ASP A 85 -0.46 -33.48 -1.88
C ASP A 85 -1.69 -32.61 -1.68
N ASN A 86 -2.64 -33.08 -0.87
CA ASN A 86 -3.87 -32.35 -0.55
C ASN A 86 -3.64 -31.38 0.61
N SER A 87 -2.69 -30.46 0.42
CA SER A 87 -2.25 -29.50 1.44
C SER A 87 -2.12 -28.10 0.87
N THR A 88 -2.69 -27.13 1.57
CA THR A 88 -2.40 -25.71 1.38
C THR A 88 -1.07 -25.37 2.05
N ILE A 89 -0.24 -24.62 1.36
CA ILE A 89 1.02 -24.07 1.89
C ILE A 89 0.72 -22.64 2.30
N SER A 90 0.92 -22.30 3.58
CA SER A 90 0.79 -20.94 4.07
C SER A 90 2.18 -20.34 4.26
N LEU A 91 2.46 -19.22 3.58
CA LEU A 91 3.70 -18.46 3.72
C LEU A 91 3.44 -17.17 4.50
N GLN A 92 4.46 -16.61 5.13
CA GLN A 92 4.42 -15.27 5.70
C GLN A 92 5.35 -14.35 4.91
N LEU A 93 4.94 -13.11 4.67
CA LEU A 93 5.78 -12.16 3.92
C LEU A 93 7.08 -11.83 4.68
N SER A 94 7.03 -11.78 6.01
CA SER A 94 8.20 -11.60 6.87
C SER A 94 9.25 -12.71 6.66
N ASP A 95 8.81 -13.97 6.62
CA ASP A 95 9.67 -15.12 6.28
C ASP A 95 10.22 -15.01 4.86
N LEU A 96 9.42 -14.55 3.90
CA LEU A 96 9.88 -14.38 2.52
C LEU A 96 10.99 -13.34 2.39
N LEU A 97 10.92 -12.26 3.18
CA LEU A 97 11.90 -11.16 3.16
C LEU A 97 13.19 -11.50 3.93
N THR A 98 13.12 -12.34 4.95
CA THR A 98 14.29 -12.69 5.81
C THR A 98 15.04 -13.95 5.39
N ARG A 99 14.42 -14.80 4.56
CA ARG A 99 14.97 -16.12 4.18
C ARG A 99 15.24 -16.21 2.68
N ASP A 100 15.72 -17.39 2.26
CA ASP A 100 16.18 -17.63 0.88
C ASP A 100 15.69 -18.99 0.32
N ASP A 101 14.97 -19.78 1.12
CA ASP A 101 14.75 -21.22 0.93
C ASP A 101 13.33 -21.58 0.45
N THR A 102 12.55 -20.58 0.04
CA THR A 102 11.20 -20.75 -0.50
C THR A 102 11.19 -20.61 -2.02
N TYR A 103 10.86 -21.68 -2.72
CA TYR A 103 10.89 -21.71 -4.18
C TYR A 103 9.92 -22.72 -4.78
N ILE A 104 9.51 -22.44 -6.02
CA ILE A 104 8.78 -23.37 -6.87
C ILE A 104 9.82 -24.13 -7.71
N ALA A 105 9.71 -25.45 -7.79
CA ALA A 105 10.51 -26.30 -8.66
C ALA A 105 9.61 -27.25 -9.45
N PHE A 106 9.88 -27.41 -10.75
CA PHE A 106 9.03 -28.22 -11.62
C PHE A 106 9.77 -28.78 -12.85
N GLY A 107 9.18 -29.80 -13.46
CA GLY A 107 9.68 -30.41 -14.69
C GLY A 107 8.85 -31.59 -15.17
N ASN A 108 9.30 -32.24 -16.23
CA ASN A 108 8.61 -33.37 -16.86
C ASN A 108 9.59 -34.47 -17.29
N GLN A 109 9.13 -35.72 -17.40
CA GLN A 109 10.03 -36.89 -17.46
C GLN A 109 10.47 -37.29 -18.89
N LYS A 110 9.87 -36.74 -19.95
CA LYS A 110 10.30 -36.99 -21.35
C LYS A 110 11.35 -35.99 -21.85
N THR A 111 12.02 -36.39 -22.94
CA THR A 111 13.01 -35.60 -23.68
C THR A 111 12.39 -34.32 -24.24
N GLY A 112 12.99 -33.19 -23.90
CA GLY A 112 12.62 -31.85 -24.35
C GLY A 112 13.65 -30.87 -23.82
N GLU A 113 13.82 -29.74 -24.49
CA GLU A 113 14.83 -28.76 -24.10
C GLU A 113 14.47 -28.03 -22.80
N TYR A 114 13.19 -27.69 -22.65
CA TYR A 114 12.64 -26.90 -21.55
C TYR A 114 11.50 -27.65 -20.86
N ALA A 115 11.15 -27.21 -19.65
CA ALA A 115 9.95 -27.71 -18.99
C ALA A 115 8.70 -27.33 -19.82
N HIS A 116 7.66 -28.14 -19.70
CA HIS A 116 6.42 -27.93 -20.44
C HIS A 116 5.76 -26.59 -20.08
N GLU A 117 5.24 -25.87 -21.07
CA GLU A 117 4.67 -24.52 -20.93
C GLU A 117 3.51 -24.47 -19.92
N ASN A 118 2.65 -25.50 -19.88
CA ASN A 118 1.59 -25.62 -18.86
C ASN A 118 2.11 -25.57 -17.40
N LEU A 119 3.31 -26.12 -17.14
CA LEU A 119 3.93 -26.04 -15.81
C LEU A 119 4.49 -24.63 -15.55
N VAL A 120 5.05 -23.98 -16.57
CA VAL A 120 5.49 -22.57 -16.49
C VAL A 120 4.30 -21.67 -16.17
N SER A 121 3.19 -21.82 -16.90
CA SER A 121 1.95 -21.08 -16.66
C SER A 121 1.39 -21.32 -15.26
N SER A 122 1.47 -22.56 -14.75
CA SER A 122 1.06 -22.89 -13.37
C SER A 122 1.95 -22.21 -12.32
N ALA A 123 3.27 -22.18 -12.54
CA ALA A 123 4.18 -21.43 -11.67
C ALA A 123 3.87 -19.93 -11.70
N LYS A 124 3.61 -19.34 -12.87
CA LYS A 124 3.22 -17.92 -13.00
C LYS A 124 1.91 -17.61 -12.28
N ALA A 125 0.92 -18.51 -12.33
CA ALA A 125 -0.33 -18.32 -11.60
C ALA A 125 -0.09 -18.26 -10.08
N ILE A 126 0.76 -19.14 -9.55
CA ILE A 126 1.15 -19.11 -8.13
C ILE A 126 1.91 -17.82 -7.80
N LEU A 127 2.88 -17.43 -8.64
CA LEU A 127 3.63 -16.18 -8.46
C LEU A 127 2.72 -14.94 -8.51
N THR A 128 1.62 -14.99 -9.29
CA THR A 128 0.62 -13.91 -9.32
C THR A 128 -0.07 -13.80 -7.97
N THR A 129 -0.58 -14.92 -7.42
CA THR A 129 -1.18 -14.96 -6.07
C THR A 129 -0.22 -14.43 -5.01
N VAL A 130 1.05 -14.80 -5.09
CA VAL A 130 2.06 -14.33 -4.15
C VAL A 130 2.34 -12.83 -4.34
N LEU A 131 2.49 -12.34 -5.57
CA LEU A 131 2.76 -10.93 -5.84
C LEU A 131 1.59 -10.03 -5.42
N ASP A 132 0.36 -10.45 -5.70
CA ASP A 132 -0.85 -9.73 -5.27
C ASP A 132 -0.88 -9.62 -3.73
N SER A 133 -0.59 -10.72 -3.03
CA SER A 133 -0.54 -10.68 -1.56
C SER A 133 0.64 -9.88 -1.00
N ILE A 134 1.80 -9.89 -1.67
CA ILE A 134 2.93 -9.01 -1.33
C ILE A 134 2.48 -7.55 -1.43
N TYR A 135 1.80 -7.18 -2.52
CA TYR A 135 1.31 -5.84 -2.73
C TYR A 135 0.33 -5.43 -1.64
N ASP A 136 -0.69 -6.26 -1.37
CA ASP A 136 -1.73 -5.97 -0.39
C ASP A 136 -1.12 -5.77 1.01
N GLN A 137 -0.27 -6.70 1.46
CA GLN A 137 0.39 -6.62 2.77
C GLN A 137 1.33 -5.42 2.88
N CYS A 138 2.08 -5.11 1.82
CA CYS A 138 2.93 -3.92 1.81
C CYS A 138 2.10 -2.64 1.83
N ALA A 139 1.00 -2.58 1.07
CA ALA A 139 0.14 -1.40 0.95
C ALA A 139 -0.53 -1.04 2.29
N GLU A 140 -0.85 -2.02 3.15
CA GLU A 140 -1.39 -1.74 4.48
C GLU A 140 -0.49 -0.82 5.32
N LEU A 141 0.83 -0.91 5.13
CA LEU A 141 1.83 -0.12 5.84
C LEU A 141 2.40 1.03 5.00
N LEU A 142 2.54 0.86 3.69
CA LEU A 142 3.24 1.79 2.81
C LEU A 142 2.31 2.72 2.02
N ASP A 143 1.01 2.44 1.91
CA ASP A 143 0.06 3.38 1.34
C ASP A 143 -0.25 4.50 2.36
N LEU A 144 0.36 5.66 2.11
CA LEU A 144 0.22 6.84 2.95
C LEU A 144 -0.98 7.70 2.55
N GLY A 145 -1.84 7.21 1.65
CA GLY A 145 -3.01 7.93 1.14
C GLY A 145 -2.67 9.07 0.20
N ASP A 146 -1.45 9.06 -0.36
CA ASP A 146 -0.97 10.05 -1.33
C ASP A 146 -0.59 9.40 -2.67
N ASN A 147 -0.49 10.21 -3.72
CA ASN A 147 -0.16 9.72 -5.06
C ASN A 147 1.27 9.18 -5.16
N GLU A 148 2.19 9.61 -4.29
CA GLU A 148 3.61 9.25 -4.38
C GLU A 148 3.84 7.82 -3.87
N SER A 149 3.28 7.49 -2.70
CA SER A 149 3.30 6.17 -2.10
C SER A 149 2.57 5.14 -2.96
N LEU A 150 1.38 5.51 -3.47
CA LEU A 150 0.63 4.67 -4.41
C LEU A 150 1.43 4.41 -5.70
N ALA A 151 2.00 5.46 -6.31
CA ALA A 151 2.81 5.29 -7.53
C ALA A 151 4.06 4.43 -7.29
N ALA A 152 4.68 4.50 -6.11
CA ALA A 152 5.80 3.66 -5.74
C ALA A 152 5.40 2.17 -5.59
N LEU A 153 4.25 1.89 -4.97
CA LEU A 153 3.66 0.55 -4.87
C LEU A 153 3.30 -0.03 -6.25
N GLU A 154 2.62 0.75 -7.08
CA GLU A 154 2.25 0.35 -8.43
C GLU A 154 3.49 0.10 -9.31
N TYR A 155 4.52 0.93 -9.18
CA TYR A 155 5.80 0.71 -9.86
C TYR A 155 6.45 -0.59 -9.41
N ALA A 156 6.51 -0.84 -8.10
CA ALA A 156 7.08 -2.06 -7.52
C ALA A 156 6.35 -3.31 -8.02
N TYR A 157 5.01 -3.29 -8.02
CA TYR A 157 4.19 -4.36 -8.55
C TYR A 157 4.49 -4.63 -10.02
N ASN A 158 4.45 -3.58 -10.85
CA ASN A 158 4.60 -3.71 -12.29
C ASN A 158 6.01 -4.17 -12.70
N GLU A 159 7.07 -3.65 -12.08
CA GLU A 159 8.43 -4.08 -12.38
C GLU A 159 8.71 -5.50 -11.91
N THR A 160 8.18 -5.90 -10.74
CA THR A 160 8.26 -7.29 -10.26
C THR A 160 7.50 -8.21 -11.20
N LYS A 161 6.28 -7.83 -11.61
CA LYS A 161 5.49 -8.59 -12.59
C LYS A 161 6.23 -8.75 -13.91
N LYS A 162 6.82 -7.69 -14.47
CA LYS A 162 7.61 -7.77 -15.71
C LYS A 162 8.79 -8.74 -15.58
N LEU A 163 9.45 -8.75 -14.44
CA LEU A 163 10.63 -9.59 -14.21
C LEU A 163 10.27 -11.08 -14.14
N PHE A 164 9.23 -11.42 -13.38
CA PHE A 164 8.87 -12.82 -13.11
C PHE A 164 7.80 -13.36 -14.05
N MET A 165 6.87 -12.53 -14.49
CA MET A 165 5.69 -12.90 -15.25
C MET A 165 5.52 -12.00 -16.48
N PRO A 166 6.53 -11.95 -17.38
CA PRO A 166 6.51 -11.06 -18.53
C PRO A 166 5.33 -11.35 -19.46
N GLU A 167 4.86 -10.28 -20.10
CA GLU A 167 3.81 -10.26 -21.11
C GLU A 167 4.36 -9.61 -22.39
N ASP A 168 3.81 -9.99 -23.55
CA ASP A 168 4.11 -9.33 -24.81
C ASP A 168 3.41 -7.95 -24.89
N SER A 169 3.66 -7.22 -25.98
CA SER A 169 3.04 -5.90 -26.20
C SER A 169 1.50 -5.93 -26.33
N SER A 170 0.91 -7.11 -26.46
CA SER A 170 -0.54 -7.32 -26.54
C SER A 170 -1.13 -7.82 -25.22
N GLY A 171 -0.31 -7.94 -24.16
CA GLY A 171 -0.72 -8.45 -22.84
C GLY A 171 -0.77 -9.97 -22.74
N ASN A 172 -0.23 -10.72 -23.72
CA ASN A 172 -0.19 -12.18 -23.62
C ASN A 172 1.01 -12.63 -22.80
N ALA A 173 0.80 -13.56 -21.87
CA ALA A 173 1.88 -14.12 -21.06
C ALA A 173 2.97 -14.76 -21.94
N LEU A 174 4.21 -14.33 -21.75
CA LEU A 174 5.39 -14.97 -22.38
C LEU A 174 5.81 -16.21 -21.59
N ASP A 175 6.31 -17.22 -22.29
CA ASP A 175 6.97 -18.36 -21.64
C ASP A 175 8.40 -17.96 -21.26
N ASN A 176 8.63 -17.74 -19.95
CA ASN A 176 9.92 -17.40 -19.39
C ASN A 176 11.03 -18.36 -19.84
N LEU A 177 10.74 -19.67 -19.93
CA LEU A 177 11.76 -20.66 -20.26
C LEU A 177 12.11 -20.68 -21.73
N ARG A 178 11.33 -20.06 -22.62
CA ARG A 178 11.61 -19.97 -24.06
C ARG A 178 12.11 -18.58 -24.48
N ASN A 179 12.10 -17.62 -23.57
CA ASN A 179 12.62 -16.28 -23.78
C ASN A 179 13.93 -16.09 -22.99
N GLU A 180 15.02 -15.78 -23.69
CA GLU A 180 16.35 -15.68 -23.08
C GLU A 180 16.53 -14.51 -22.11
N ASP A 181 15.72 -13.46 -22.25
CA ASP A 181 15.77 -12.29 -21.35
C ASP A 181 15.21 -12.62 -19.96
N TYR A 182 14.39 -13.67 -19.83
CA TYR A 182 13.61 -13.99 -18.63
C TYR A 182 13.95 -15.33 -17.98
N ARG A 183 15.13 -15.88 -18.31
CA ARG A 183 15.62 -17.14 -17.75
C ARG A 183 17.11 -17.12 -17.55
N THR A 184 17.56 -17.93 -16.59
CA THR A 184 18.98 -18.19 -16.36
C THR A 184 19.29 -19.66 -16.52
N TYR A 185 20.24 -19.97 -17.38
CA TYR A 185 20.71 -21.33 -17.58
C TYR A 185 21.72 -21.71 -16.48
N VAL A 186 21.39 -22.73 -15.69
CA VAL A 186 22.21 -23.15 -14.53
C VAL A 186 22.84 -24.54 -14.70
N GLY A 187 22.88 -25.06 -15.93
CA GLY A 187 23.63 -26.26 -16.29
C GLY A 187 22.86 -27.32 -17.08
N LYS A 188 23.53 -28.47 -17.28
CA LYS A 188 23.05 -29.65 -18.02
C LYS A 188 22.95 -30.85 -17.10
N GLY A 189 22.01 -31.75 -17.37
CA GLY A 189 22.06 -33.10 -16.81
C GLY A 189 21.29 -33.30 -15.50
N ASN A 190 21.47 -34.47 -14.88
CA ASN A 190 20.80 -34.92 -13.65
C ASN A 190 21.29 -34.18 -12.39
N THR A 191 21.53 -32.87 -12.48
CA THR A 191 21.95 -32.04 -11.36
C THR A 191 20.73 -31.54 -10.59
N ASN A 192 20.89 -31.37 -9.28
CA ASN A 192 19.90 -30.80 -8.36
C ASN A 192 19.89 -29.26 -8.40
N ASN A 193 20.49 -28.66 -9.44
CA ASN A 193 20.72 -27.21 -9.52
C ASN A 193 19.41 -26.40 -9.53
N ALA A 194 18.33 -26.98 -10.04
CA ALA A 194 16.99 -26.39 -10.01
C ALA A 194 16.14 -26.83 -8.79
N SER A 195 16.72 -27.47 -7.75
CA SER A 195 15.91 -28.07 -6.67
C SER A 195 16.28 -27.70 -5.24
N THR A 196 17.33 -26.92 -4.94
CA THR A 196 17.58 -26.37 -3.58
C THR A 196 18.72 -25.34 -3.55
N GLU A 197 19.96 -25.74 -3.87
CA GLU A 197 21.17 -25.03 -3.40
C GLU A 197 21.60 -23.82 -4.25
N GLN A 198 21.11 -23.70 -5.48
CA GLN A 198 21.54 -22.64 -6.39
C GLN A 198 20.47 -21.59 -6.66
N ASN A 199 19.19 -21.93 -6.59
CA ASN A 199 18.10 -21.01 -6.96
C ASN A 199 18.04 -19.77 -6.04
N GLN A 200 18.46 -19.88 -4.78
CA GLN A 200 18.59 -18.74 -3.87
C GLN A 200 19.52 -17.63 -4.41
N ASN A 201 20.51 -17.99 -5.25
CA ASN A 201 21.50 -17.07 -5.80
C ASN A 201 21.04 -16.39 -7.10
N TYR A 202 19.82 -16.65 -7.56
CA TYR A 202 19.33 -16.16 -8.85
C TYR A 202 18.00 -15.41 -8.72
N MET A 203 17.90 -14.30 -9.45
CA MET A 203 16.68 -13.53 -9.67
C MET A 203 15.97 -14.03 -10.93
N GLY A 204 14.66 -14.28 -10.82
CA GLY A 204 13.83 -14.79 -11.91
C GLY A 204 13.88 -16.32 -12.07
N PHE A 205 13.48 -16.81 -13.25
CA PHE A 205 13.45 -18.25 -13.53
C PHE A 205 14.85 -18.79 -13.80
N VAL A 206 15.18 -19.93 -13.20
CA VAL A 206 16.36 -20.74 -13.55
C VAL A 206 15.93 -22.03 -14.22
N TYR A 207 16.76 -22.55 -15.13
CA TYR A 207 16.47 -23.82 -15.78
C TYR A 207 17.71 -24.68 -16.07
N VAL A 208 17.45 -25.99 -16.10
CA VAL A 208 18.38 -27.02 -16.55
C VAL A 208 17.83 -27.61 -17.84
N LYS A 209 18.66 -27.61 -18.89
CA LYS A 209 18.28 -28.15 -20.20
C LYS A 209 18.19 -29.68 -20.15
N GLY A 210 17.10 -30.22 -20.71
CA GLY A 210 17.02 -31.65 -21.00
C GLY A 210 17.94 -32.01 -22.18
N GLU A 211 18.69 -33.10 -22.04
CA GLU A 211 19.57 -33.63 -23.08
C GLU A 211 19.11 -35.02 -23.49
N SER A 212 19.04 -35.26 -24.81
CA SER A 212 18.84 -36.59 -25.37
C SER A 212 20.04 -36.95 -26.26
N GLY A 213 20.75 -38.00 -25.90
CA GLY A 213 21.80 -38.61 -26.72
C GLY A 213 21.78 -40.13 -26.61
N THR A 214 22.60 -40.81 -27.41
CA THR A 214 22.65 -42.28 -27.52
C THR A 214 22.88 -43.01 -26.19
N PHE A 215 23.51 -42.33 -25.21
CA PHE A 215 23.87 -42.92 -23.91
C PHE A 215 23.48 -42.05 -22.70
N LYS A 216 22.81 -40.91 -22.92
CA LYS A 216 22.47 -39.96 -21.87
C LYS A 216 21.09 -39.36 -22.12
N HIS A 217 20.23 -39.45 -21.10
CA HIS A 217 18.94 -38.80 -21.07
C HIS A 217 18.85 -37.98 -19.78
N SER A 218 18.79 -36.66 -19.90
CA SER A 218 18.46 -35.77 -18.80
C SER A 218 17.12 -35.09 -19.06
N LYS A 219 16.42 -34.83 -17.97
CA LYS A 219 15.07 -34.27 -17.98
C LYS A 219 15.16 -32.75 -17.77
N PRO A 220 14.38 -31.94 -18.50
CA PRO A 220 14.35 -30.52 -18.24
C PRO A 220 13.77 -30.25 -16.85
N LYS A 221 14.34 -29.26 -16.16
CA LYS A 221 13.89 -28.79 -14.85
C LYS A 221 13.92 -27.27 -14.83
N ALA A 222 13.03 -26.65 -14.07
CA ALA A 222 13.04 -25.22 -13.82
C ALA A 222 12.68 -24.93 -12.37
N ALA A 223 13.10 -23.76 -11.90
CA ALA A 223 12.73 -23.24 -10.60
C ALA A 223 12.68 -21.71 -10.59
N VAL A 224 12.03 -21.16 -9.59
CA VAL A 224 11.92 -19.73 -9.34
C VAL A 224 11.84 -19.48 -7.84
N ASN A 225 12.68 -18.58 -7.33
CA ASN A 225 12.79 -18.28 -5.91
C ASN A 225 11.75 -17.22 -5.50
N ILE A 226 10.88 -17.55 -4.55
CA ILE A 226 9.80 -16.68 -4.09
C ILE A 226 10.33 -15.61 -3.14
N ASN A 227 11.33 -15.92 -2.32
CA ASN A 227 11.99 -14.91 -1.47
C ASN A 227 12.57 -13.78 -2.33
N ASN A 228 13.29 -14.12 -3.41
CA ASN A 228 13.89 -13.14 -4.31
C ASN A 228 12.82 -12.28 -5.01
N MET A 229 11.61 -12.80 -5.24
CA MET A 229 10.49 -11.98 -5.74
C MET A 229 10.01 -10.95 -4.71
N ALA A 230 9.85 -11.36 -3.44
CA ALA A 230 9.49 -10.43 -2.37
C ALA A 230 10.57 -9.36 -2.16
N LYS A 231 11.86 -9.77 -2.13
CA LYS A 231 13.00 -8.84 -2.03
C LYS A 231 13.08 -7.90 -3.23
N ALA A 232 12.78 -8.36 -4.44
CA ALA A 232 12.71 -7.52 -5.64
C ALA A 232 11.61 -6.47 -5.54
N PHE A 233 10.40 -6.85 -5.13
CA PHE A 233 9.28 -5.92 -4.93
C PHE A 233 9.68 -4.78 -4.00
N LEU A 234 10.19 -5.12 -2.81
CA LEU A 234 10.57 -4.11 -1.82
C LEU A 234 11.71 -3.21 -2.34
N THR A 235 12.64 -3.78 -3.11
CA THR A 235 13.74 -3.04 -3.74
C THR A 235 13.24 -2.05 -4.81
N PHE A 236 12.26 -2.45 -5.64
CA PHE A 236 11.66 -1.54 -6.61
C PHE A 236 10.86 -0.42 -5.94
N PHE A 237 10.16 -0.71 -4.85
CA PHE A 237 9.50 0.31 -4.04
C PHE A 237 10.54 1.32 -3.52
N ALA A 238 11.59 0.84 -2.85
CA ALA A 238 12.64 1.68 -2.27
C ALA A 238 13.37 2.52 -3.32
N LYS A 239 13.58 1.97 -4.53
CA LYS A 239 14.19 2.69 -5.65
C LYS A 239 13.36 3.91 -6.08
N THR A 240 12.04 3.79 -6.12
CA THR A 240 11.16 4.89 -6.48
C THR A 240 10.98 5.85 -5.30
N TRP A 241 10.77 5.32 -4.10
CA TRP A 241 10.57 6.08 -2.87
C TRP A 241 11.76 6.98 -2.52
N SER A 242 12.97 6.43 -2.64
CA SER A 242 14.20 7.19 -2.34
C SER A 242 14.64 8.13 -3.47
N GLY A 243 13.96 8.07 -4.62
CA GLY A 243 14.29 8.79 -5.84
C GLY A 243 15.27 8.01 -6.74
N PRO A 244 14.94 7.79 -8.02
CA PRO A 244 15.72 6.95 -8.95
C PRO A 244 17.13 7.48 -9.26
N ALA A 245 17.44 8.72 -8.85
CA ALA A 245 18.73 9.36 -9.05
C ALA A 245 19.77 8.99 -7.99
N LYS A 246 19.39 8.33 -6.88
CA LYS A 246 20.35 7.97 -5.83
C LYS A 246 21.37 6.97 -6.36
N LYS A 247 22.63 7.38 -6.29
CA LYS A 247 23.79 6.57 -6.64
C LYS A 247 24.44 6.02 -5.38
N ASP A 248 25.01 4.85 -5.50
CA ASP A 248 25.92 4.31 -4.50
C ASP A 248 27.29 5.00 -4.61
N THR A 249 28.18 4.72 -3.67
CA THR A 249 29.53 5.30 -3.56
C THR A 249 30.37 5.10 -4.83
N ASP A 250 30.09 4.03 -5.58
CA ASP A 250 30.73 3.67 -6.85
C ASP A 250 30.10 4.36 -8.09
N GLY A 251 29.05 5.17 -7.92
CA GLY A 251 28.34 5.87 -9.00
C GLY A 251 27.28 5.04 -9.74
N SER A 252 27.11 3.76 -9.40
CA SER A 252 26.03 2.91 -9.89
C SER A 252 24.71 3.20 -9.18
N PRO A 253 23.54 2.76 -9.71
CA PRO A 253 22.27 2.91 -9.01
C PRO A 253 22.34 2.31 -7.59
N LYS A 254 21.82 3.02 -6.57
CA LYS A 254 21.82 2.54 -5.19
C LYS A 254 21.07 1.20 -5.05
N TYR A 255 19.92 1.10 -5.72
CA TYR A 255 19.12 -0.11 -5.78
C TYR A 255 19.00 -0.61 -7.21
N GLN A 256 19.22 -1.91 -7.40
CA GLN A 256 19.22 -2.54 -8.71
C GLN A 256 18.73 -3.98 -8.60
N VAL A 257 17.85 -4.36 -9.52
CA VAL A 257 17.34 -5.73 -9.63
C VAL A 257 17.59 -6.17 -11.06
N ASN A 258 18.40 -7.22 -11.24
CA ASN A 258 18.71 -7.79 -12.55
C ASN A 258 18.36 -9.28 -12.55
N ILE A 259 17.84 -9.78 -13.67
CA ILE A 259 17.63 -11.22 -13.87
C ILE A 259 18.98 -11.94 -13.90
N GLY A 260 19.03 -13.14 -13.31
CA GLY A 260 20.24 -13.93 -13.22
C GLY A 260 20.94 -13.80 -11.87
N ASP A 261 22.28 -13.91 -11.88
CA ASP A 261 23.07 -13.99 -10.65
C ASP A 261 22.89 -12.73 -9.79
N LEU A 262 22.60 -12.92 -8.50
CA LEU A 262 22.32 -11.83 -7.57
C LEU A 262 23.51 -10.89 -7.33
N THR A 263 24.75 -11.28 -7.66
CA THR A 263 25.93 -10.41 -7.56
C THR A 263 25.80 -9.10 -8.33
N GLY A 264 24.97 -9.07 -9.37
CA GLY A 264 24.65 -7.84 -10.10
C GLY A 264 23.48 -7.04 -9.53
N SER A 265 22.80 -7.52 -8.49
CA SER A 265 21.67 -6.85 -7.85
C SER A 265 22.10 -6.18 -6.54
N LYS A 266 21.44 -5.08 -6.20
CA LYS A 266 21.59 -4.33 -4.95
C LYS A 266 20.21 -4.23 -4.30
N LEU A 267 19.91 -5.16 -3.39
CA LEU A 267 18.60 -5.31 -2.79
C LEU A 267 18.47 -4.39 -1.57
N VAL A 268 17.27 -3.82 -1.35
CA VAL A 268 17.05 -2.96 -0.18
C VAL A 268 17.10 -3.75 1.13
N THR A 269 16.80 -5.05 1.09
CA THR A 269 16.89 -5.93 2.27
C THR A 269 18.31 -6.08 2.81
N ASP A 270 19.32 -5.71 2.04
CA ASP A 270 20.72 -5.71 2.47
C ASP A 270 21.17 -4.34 3.02
N ASP A 271 20.31 -3.30 2.92
CA ASP A 271 20.60 -1.92 3.33
C ASP A 271 20.05 -1.60 4.72
N THR A 272 20.86 -1.87 5.74
CA THR A 272 20.54 -1.58 7.16
C THR A 272 20.30 -0.10 7.49
N LEU A 273 20.59 0.83 6.56
CA LEU A 273 20.41 2.27 6.75
C LEU A 273 19.20 2.82 6.00
N PHE A 274 18.47 1.98 5.27
CA PHE A 274 17.24 2.40 4.63
C PHE A 274 16.11 2.51 5.66
N GLU A 275 15.37 3.61 5.60
CA GLU A 275 14.19 3.87 6.43
C GLU A 275 12.94 3.97 5.54
N PHE A 276 11.90 3.25 5.92
CA PHE A 276 10.56 3.36 5.36
C PHE A 276 9.77 4.40 6.16
N THR A 277 9.02 5.24 5.46
CA THR A 277 7.88 5.94 6.06
C THR A 277 6.68 5.01 5.99
N ILE A 278 6.13 4.62 7.13
CA ILE A 278 4.97 3.74 7.20
C ILE A 278 3.79 4.41 7.90
N LYS A 279 2.59 3.94 7.60
CA LYS A 279 1.35 4.26 8.29
C LYS A 279 1.24 3.45 9.58
N THR A 280 1.01 4.13 10.70
CA THR A 280 0.78 3.52 12.02
C THR A 280 -0.63 3.71 12.54
N GLY A 281 -1.38 4.59 11.89
CA GLY A 281 -2.75 4.86 12.29
C GLY A 281 -3.34 6.04 11.52
N THR A 282 -4.44 6.50 12.05
CA THR A 282 -5.19 7.62 11.50
C THR A 282 -5.69 8.50 12.63
N GLU A 283 -5.50 9.80 12.52
CA GLU A 283 -6.00 10.79 13.46
C GLU A 283 -6.99 11.72 12.76
N VAL A 284 -8.02 12.15 13.49
CA VAL A 284 -8.90 13.24 13.06
C VAL A 284 -8.36 14.51 13.71
N SER A 285 -8.05 15.54 12.93
CA SER A 285 -7.46 16.76 13.48
C SER A 285 -8.39 17.41 14.50
N SER A 286 -7.86 17.85 15.65
CA SER A 286 -8.65 18.49 16.72
C SER A 286 -9.24 19.83 16.29
N ASP A 287 -8.59 20.53 15.36
CA ASP A 287 -9.02 21.83 14.85
C ASP A 287 -10.22 21.70 13.90
N ASP A 288 -10.28 20.62 13.11
CA ASP A 288 -11.43 20.32 12.26
C ASP A 288 -12.65 19.97 13.11
N LEU A 289 -12.47 19.25 14.22
CA LEU A 289 -13.55 18.95 15.17
C LEU A 289 -14.07 20.23 15.84
N GLY A 290 -13.18 21.14 16.24
CA GLY A 290 -13.55 22.42 16.86
C GLY A 290 -14.31 23.35 15.91
N GLN A 291 -13.89 23.42 14.65
CA GLN A 291 -14.52 24.25 13.63
C GLN A 291 -15.83 23.64 13.11
N ALA A 292 -15.88 22.31 12.92
CA ALA A 292 -17.13 21.61 12.62
C ALA A 292 -18.16 21.80 13.74
N THR A 293 -17.74 21.69 15.01
CA THR A 293 -18.61 21.95 16.17
C THR A 293 -19.13 23.40 16.19
N PHE A 294 -18.29 24.38 15.81
CA PHE A 294 -18.69 25.77 15.71
C PHE A 294 -19.74 26.00 14.60
N TYR A 295 -19.50 25.48 13.40
CA TYR A 295 -20.43 25.62 12.27
C TYR A 295 -21.72 24.82 12.49
N ASP A 296 -21.66 23.64 13.10
CA ASP A 296 -22.85 22.89 13.52
C ASP A 296 -23.66 23.67 14.54
N ALA A 297 -23.02 24.26 15.56
CA ALA A 297 -23.73 25.08 16.55
C ALA A 297 -24.38 26.31 15.90
N LEU A 298 -23.68 27.01 15.00
CA LEU A 298 -24.21 28.16 14.27
C LEU A 298 -25.38 27.76 13.34
N PHE A 299 -25.21 26.66 12.62
CA PHE A 299 -26.19 26.14 11.68
C PHE A 299 -27.45 25.64 12.40
N ASN A 300 -27.29 24.93 13.52
CA ASN A 300 -28.39 24.47 14.37
C ASN A 300 -29.17 25.64 14.96
N GLN A 301 -28.49 26.72 15.35
CA GLN A 301 -29.13 27.96 15.80
C GLN A 301 -29.96 28.61 14.70
N ILE A 302 -29.42 28.73 13.48
CA ILE A 302 -30.14 29.28 12.33
C ILE A 302 -31.35 28.41 11.96
N CYS A 303 -31.22 27.08 11.98
CA CYS A 303 -32.32 26.17 11.68
C CYS A 303 -33.41 26.17 12.75
N SER A 304 -33.03 26.27 14.02
CA SER A 304 -33.98 26.22 15.15
C SER A 304 -34.72 27.54 15.35
N ASN A 305 -34.01 28.66 15.20
CA ASN A 305 -34.53 29.99 15.53
C ASN A 305 -34.82 30.85 14.29
N GLY A 306 -34.47 30.36 13.10
CA GLY A 306 -34.54 31.12 11.86
C GLY A 306 -33.43 32.16 11.76
N TRP A 307 -33.28 32.72 10.57
CA TRP A 307 -32.51 33.92 10.29
C TRP A 307 -33.49 35.07 10.10
N THR A 308 -33.15 36.27 10.54
CA THR A 308 -33.86 37.49 10.12
C THR A 308 -32.83 38.53 9.70
N GLU A 309 -32.92 39.02 8.47
CA GLU A 309 -32.08 40.13 8.02
C GLU A 309 -32.46 41.38 8.81
N ASN A 310 -31.51 41.90 9.60
CA ASN A 310 -31.73 43.08 10.39
C ASN A 310 -31.42 44.34 9.56
N ASN A 311 -32.44 44.89 8.91
CA ASN A 311 -32.34 46.09 8.09
C ASN A 311 -31.92 47.36 8.85
N LYS A 312 -31.84 47.30 10.18
CA LYS A 312 -31.35 48.37 11.05
C LYS A 312 -29.87 48.22 11.42
N ILE A 313 -29.16 47.23 10.88
CA ILE A 313 -27.73 47.04 11.19
C ILE A 313 -26.86 48.22 10.74
N THR A 314 -27.36 49.06 9.83
CA THR A 314 -26.73 50.31 9.37
C THR A 314 -27.17 51.54 10.16
N ASP A 315 -28.12 51.41 11.08
CA ASP A 315 -28.57 52.47 11.99
C ASP A 315 -27.68 52.47 13.24
N ASN A 316 -26.91 53.53 13.40
CA ASN A 316 -25.92 53.66 14.47
C ASN A 316 -26.55 53.67 15.87
N GLU A 317 -27.74 54.25 16.05
CA GLU A 317 -28.41 54.29 17.36
C GLU A 317 -28.93 52.91 17.74
N TYR A 318 -29.49 52.19 16.76
CA TYR A 318 -29.94 50.82 16.94
C TYR A 318 -28.78 49.85 17.23
N LEU A 319 -27.66 49.99 16.51
CA LEU A 319 -26.46 49.19 16.75
C LEU A 319 -25.87 49.49 18.14
N GLN A 320 -25.86 50.76 18.56
CA GLN A 320 -25.41 51.17 19.88
C GLN A 320 -26.27 50.56 20.99
N GLU A 321 -27.60 50.58 20.84
CA GLU A 321 -28.52 49.96 21.80
C GLU A 321 -28.36 48.44 21.85
N MET A 322 -28.16 47.77 20.72
CA MET A 322 -27.88 46.33 20.67
C MET A 322 -26.58 45.93 21.37
N LEU A 323 -25.53 46.74 21.23
CA LEU A 323 -24.24 46.53 21.89
C LEU A 323 -24.35 46.77 23.41
N GLN A 324 -25.16 47.74 23.84
CA GLN A 324 -25.36 48.08 25.26
C GLN A 324 -26.31 47.13 25.99
N SER A 325 -27.36 46.65 25.31
CA SER A 325 -28.35 45.71 25.87
C SER A 325 -27.88 44.25 25.87
N GLY A 326 -26.73 43.97 25.25
CA GLY A 326 -26.17 42.63 25.21
C GLY A 326 -26.89 41.67 24.26
N MET A 327 -27.57 42.21 23.24
CA MET A 327 -28.26 41.42 22.22
C MET A 327 -27.31 40.81 21.18
N LEU A 328 -26.02 41.16 21.23
CA LEU A 328 -24.98 40.61 20.37
C LEU A 328 -24.19 39.54 21.14
N TYR A 329 -24.05 38.35 20.57
CA TYR A 329 -23.24 37.27 21.14
C TYR A 329 -21.90 37.18 20.40
N VAL A 330 -20.83 36.97 21.15
CA VAL A 330 -19.49 36.75 20.60
C VAL A 330 -19.10 35.31 20.90
N SER A 331 -18.64 34.60 19.87
CA SER A 331 -18.01 33.30 20.03
C SER A 331 -16.50 33.49 20.08
N LYS A 332 -15.84 32.88 21.07
CA LYS A 332 -14.38 32.90 21.16
C LYS A 332 -13.82 31.52 21.53
N PRO A 333 -12.64 31.17 21.02
CA PRO A 333 -11.92 30.00 21.48
C PRO A 333 -11.44 30.23 22.92
N LYS A 334 -11.50 29.18 23.75
CA LYS A 334 -10.81 29.11 25.04
C LYS A 334 -9.55 28.26 24.93
N ASP A 335 -8.73 28.31 25.97
CA ASP A 335 -7.48 27.54 26.10
C ASP A 335 -7.68 26.01 26.09
N ASP A 336 -8.93 25.54 26.18
CA ASP A 336 -9.36 24.14 26.11
C ASP A 336 -9.73 23.67 24.69
N GLY A 337 -9.62 24.55 23.68
CA GLY A 337 -9.94 24.24 22.28
C GLY A 337 -11.42 24.34 21.92
N TYR A 338 -12.31 24.68 22.87
CA TYR A 338 -13.74 24.83 22.61
C TYR A 338 -14.16 26.29 22.39
N TYR A 339 -15.17 26.50 21.56
CA TYR A 339 -15.80 27.80 21.34
C TYR A 339 -16.96 28.02 22.30
N TYR A 340 -16.89 29.09 23.09
CA TYR A 340 -17.97 29.48 23.99
C TYR A 340 -18.62 30.77 23.52
N GLN A 341 -19.96 30.79 23.54
CA GLN A 341 -20.76 31.98 23.26
C GLN A 341 -20.98 32.77 24.55
N GLY A 342 -20.62 34.05 24.51
CA GLY A 342 -20.83 35.00 25.60
C GLY A 342 -21.53 36.26 25.12
N ASN A 343 -22.22 36.95 26.03
CA ASN A 343 -22.86 38.22 25.74
C ASN A 343 -21.80 39.32 25.59
N TYR A 344 -21.82 40.04 24.45
CA TYR A 344 -20.87 41.09 24.09
C TYR A 344 -20.67 42.13 25.21
N SER A 345 -21.76 42.58 25.84
CA SER A 345 -21.76 43.62 26.87
C SER A 345 -21.09 43.20 28.19
N THR A 346 -20.95 41.89 28.39
CA THR A 346 -20.39 41.30 29.61
C THR A 346 -19.04 40.61 29.39
N ASP A 347 -18.52 40.61 28.14
CA ASP A 347 -17.26 39.95 27.84
C ASP A 347 -16.07 40.69 28.49
N PRO A 348 -15.29 40.04 29.38
CA PRO A 348 -14.22 40.70 30.13
C PRO A 348 -13.13 41.34 29.26
N ILE A 349 -12.86 40.80 28.06
CA ILE A 349 -11.84 41.30 27.15
C ILE A 349 -12.33 42.57 26.45
N ILE A 350 -13.59 42.56 26.01
CA ILE A 350 -14.24 43.72 25.39
C ILE A 350 -14.36 44.86 26.40
N ILE A 351 -14.76 44.55 27.64
CA ILE A 351 -14.80 45.52 28.73
C ILE A 351 -13.40 46.11 29.00
N ARG A 352 -12.35 45.28 29.03
CA ARG A 352 -10.96 45.76 29.21
C ARG A 352 -10.51 46.68 28.07
N ALA A 353 -10.80 46.33 26.83
CA ALA A 353 -10.42 47.12 25.65
C ALA A 353 -11.15 48.48 25.62
N ILE A 354 -12.42 48.51 26.02
CA ILE A 354 -13.20 49.75 26.16
C ILE A 354 -12.65 50.62 27.30
N MET A 355 -12.37 50.03 28.47
CA MET A 355 -11.80 50.77 29.60
C MET A 355 -10.42 51.35 29.30
N GLN A 356 -9.58 50.67 28.53
CA GLN A 356 -8.28 51.21 28.10
C GLN A 356 -8.37 52.41 27.16
N ARG A 357 -9.47 52.55 26.39
CA ARG A 357 -9.71 53.71 25.52
C ARG A 357 -10.37 54.90 26.21
N ILE A 358 -10.98 54.71 27.38
CA ILE A 358 -11.62 55.78 28.17
C ILE A 358 -10.62 56.44 29.14
N LEU A 359 -9.46 55.80 29.37
CA LEU A 359 -8.38 56.28 30.24
C LEU A 359 -7.22 56.98 29.49
N ILE A 360 -7.44 57.35 28.21
CA ILE A 360 -6.60 58.26 27.42
C ILE A 360 -7.50 59.42 27.01
#